data_AF-A0A328SAI4-F1
#
_entry.id   AF-A0A328SAI4-F1
#
_cell.length_a   1.000
_cell.length_b   1.000
_cell.length_c   1.000
_cell.angle_alpha   90.00
_cell.angle_beta   90.00
_cell.angle_gamma   90.00
#
_symmetry.space_group_name_H-M   'P 1'
#
loop_
_entity.id
_entity.type
_entity.pdbx_description
1 polymer ?
#
loop_
_entity_poly.entity_id
_entity_poly.type
_entity_poly.pdbx_seq_one_letter_code
_entity_poly.pdbx_strand_id
1 'polypeptide(L)'
;MDLIDNLKAALNDEEVEKVPVISATAAAIEDAFPAANVSWPKAHQDVDEMVRLGVSLHEQAGLECARIPFDLTAEAEAFGCEVDLGDMESTPTLRTHAPFDDVEDLEVPDDYAEQGRLPIIVQAIEKTKEEYPDVPVVVG
;
A
#
# COMPACT_ATOMS: atom_id res chain seq x y z
N MET A 1 -19.22 -10.49 -12.30
CA MET A 1 -18.32 -11.07 -11.30
C MET A 1 -18.09 -10.04 -10.20
N ASP A 2 -18.27 -10.43 -8.95
CA ASP A 2 -17.88 -9.63 -7.79
C ASP A 2 -16.36 -9.80 -7.61
N LEU A 3 -15.59 -8.71 -7.67
CA LEU A 3 -14.12 -8.80 -7.64
C LEU A 3 -13.62 -9.22 -6.26
N ILE A 4 -14.29 -8.79 -5.19
CA ILE A 4 -13.88 -9.05 -3.81
C ILE A 4 -14.11 -10.52 -3.49
N ASP A 5 -15.30 -11.04 -3.78
CA ASP A 5 -15.65 -12.43 -3.51
C ASP A 5 -14.86 -13.39 -4.40
N ASN A 6 -14.67 -13.06 -5.68
CA ASN A 6 -13.86 -13.89 -6.58
C ASN A 6 -12.38 -13.93 -6.16
N LEU A 7 -11.82 -12.82 -5.69
CA LEU A 7 -10.46 -12.80 -5.13
C LEU A 7 -10.36 -13.63 -3.84
N LYS A 8 -11.32 -13.49 -2.92
CA LYS A 8 -11.35 -14.28 -1.68
C LYS A 8 -11.44 -15.77 -1.96
N ALA A 9 -12.31 -16.19 -2.89
CA ALA A 9 -12.45 -17.59 -3.27
C ALA A 9 -11.13 -18.12 -3.85
N ALA A 10 -10.48 -17.37 -4.75
CA ALA A 10 -9.17 -17.76 -5.31
C ALA A 10 -8.09 -17.94 -4.23
N LEU A 11 -8.03 -17.03 -3.25
CA LEU A 11 -7.05 -17.09 -2.16
C LEU A 11 -7.32 -18.24 -1.16
N ASN A 12 -8.56 -18.72 -1.08
CA ASN A 12 -8.96 -19.84 -0.23
C ASN A 12 -9.00 -21.20 -0.96
N ASP A 13 -8.47 -21.26 -2.20
CA ASP A 13 -8.48 -22.48 -3.03
C ASP A 13 -9.91 -23.00 -3.32
N GLU A 14 -10.87 -22.07 -3.44
CA GLU A 14 -12.26 -22.36 -3.80
C GLU A 14 -12.49 -22.22 -5.31
N GLU A 15 -13.62 -22.74 -5.80
CA GLU A 15 -14.00 -22.61 -7.21
C GLU A 15 -14.30 -21.15 -7.56
N VAL A 16 -13.69 -20.66 -8.64
CA VAL A 16 -13.84 -19.28 -9.12
C VAL A 16 -14.41 -19.22 -10.52
N GLU A 17 -15.16 -18.15 -10.83
CA GLU A 17 -15.66 -17.91 -12.18
C GLU A 17 -14.50 -17.72 -13.17
N LYS A 18 -13.47 -16.98 -12.73
CA LYS A 18 -12.24 -16.70 -13.46
C LYS A 18 -11.11 -16.47 -12.47
N VAL A 19 -9.89 -16.90 -12.80
CA VAL A 19 -8.69 -16.56 -12.01
C VAL A 19 -8.54 -15.02 -11.95
N PRO A 20 -8.50 -14.43 -10.73
CA PRO A 20 -8.38 -12.99 -10.60
C PRO A 20 -7.00 -12.49 -11.03
N VAL A 21 -6.95 -11.31 -11.64
CA VAL A 21 -5.71 -10.67 -12.09
C VAL A 21 -5.45 -9.44 -11.24
N ILE A 22 -4.59 -9.60 -10.24
CA ILE A 22 -4.23 -8.55 -9.27
C ILE A 22 -2.71 -8.34 -9.23
N SER A 23 -2.28 -7.29 -8.53
CA SER A 23 -0.90 -7.18 -8.04
C SER A 23 -0.87 -7.37 -6.53
N ALA A 24 -0.19 -8.42 -6.06
CA ALA A 24 0.05 -8.62 -4.63
C ALA A 24 1.26 -7.80 -4.11
N THR A 25 2.11 -7.34 -5.02
CA THR A 25 3.30 -6.53 -4.73
C THR A 25 3.05 -5.06 -5.07
N ALA A 26 3.93 -4.16 -4.62
CA ALA A 26 3.88 -2.74 -4.97
C ALA A 26 3.66 -2.54 -6.48
N ALA A 27 2.66 -1.73 -6.81
CA ALA A 27 2.16 -1.56 -8.18
C ALA A 27 2.04 -0.06 -8.51
N ALA A 28 3.17 0.63 -8.47
CA ALA A 28 3.29 2.02 -8.87
C ALA A 28 4.28 2.11 -10.03
N ILE A 29 3.80 2.54 -11.19
CA ILE A 29 4.62 2.72 -12.40
C ILE A 29 4.52 4.19 -12.83
N GLU A 30 5.64 4.79 -13.21
CA GLU A 30 5.71 6.23 -13.54
C GLU A 30 4.68 6.65 -14.61
N ASP A 31 4.40 5.77 -15.59
CA ASP A 31 3.42 6.01 -16.65
C ASP A 31 1.99 6.26 -16.12
N ALA A 32 1.66 5.76 -14.93
CA ALA A 32 0.33 5.95 -14.33
C ALA A 32 0.18 7.31 -13.63
N PHE A 33 1.28 7.97 -13.30
CA PHE A 33 1.30 9.15 -12.42
C PHE A 33 0.61 10.37 -13.05
N PRO A 34 0.83 10.71 -14.33
CA PRO A 34 0.18 11.86 -14.95
C PRO A 34 -1.34 11.73 -14.98
N ALA A 35 -1.86 10.54 -15.27
CA ALA A 35 -3.30 10.27 -15.33
C ALA A 35 -3.94 10.26 -13.93
N ALA A 36 -3.22 9.78 -12.91
CA ALA A 36 -3.67 9.80 -11.52
C ALA A 36 -3.48 11.17 -10.84
N ASN A 37 -2.76 12.11 -11.47
CA ASN A 37 -2.39 13.41 -10.91
C ASN A 37 -1.73 13.27 -9.52
N VAL A 38 -0.64 12.50 -9.49
CA VAL A 38 0.15 12.20 -8.28
C VAL A 38 1.64 12.38 -8.56
N SER A 39 2.44 12.42 -7.49
CA SER A 39 3.90 12.46 -7.59
C SER A 39 4.55 11.76 -6.40
N TRP A 40 5.75 11.21 -6.61
CA TRP A 40 6.62 10.82 -5.50
C TRP A 40 7.56 11.96 -5.12
N PRO A 41 7.88 12.11 -3.82
CA PRO A 41 7.50 11.25 -2.70
C PRO A 41 6.13 11.57 -2.06
N LYS A 42 5.34 12.47 -2.65
CA LYS A 42 4.10 12.96 -2.02
C LYS A 42 3.03 11.86 -1.82
N ALA A 43 2.86 10.95 -2.78
CA ALA A 43 1.91 9.83 -2.66
C ALA A 43 2.24 8.83 -1.53
N HIS A 44 3.43 8.91 -0.92
CA HIS A 44 3.75 8.12 0.28
C HIS A 44 3.20 8.74 1.57
N GLN A 45 2.82 10.02 1.57
CA GLN A 45 2.48 10.79 2.77
C GLN A 45 1.10 11.47 2.71
N ASP A 46 0.49 11.52 1.53
CA ASP A 46 -0.79 12.16 1.29
C ASP A 46 -1.86 11.10 1.00
N VAL A 47 -2.93 11.09 1.81
CA VAL A 47 -4.01 10.10 1.71
C VAL A 47 -4.64 10.11 0.32
N ASP A 48 -4.91 11.28 -0.24
CA ASP A 48 -5.61 11.39 -1.51
C ASP A 48 -4.73 10.96 -2.68
N GLU A 49 -3.43 11.30 -2.67
CA GLU A 49 -2.49 10.81 -3.68
C GLU A 49 -2.23 9.30 -3.54
N MET A 50 -2.18 8.76 -2.32
CA MET A 50 -2.06 7.32 -2.10
C MET A 50 -3.27 6.57 -2.66
N VAL A 51 -4.48 7.05 -2.43
CA VAL A 51 -5.71 6.45 -2.98
C VAL A 51 -5.69 6.52 -4.52
N ARG A 52 -5.41 7.70 -5.10
CA ARG A 52 -5.39 7.87 -6.56
C ARG A 52 -4.34 7.00 -7.25
N LEU A 53 -3.14 6.89 -6.68
CA LEU A 53 -2.11 6.01 -7.23
C LEU A 53 -2.46 4.53 -6.99
N GLY A 54 -3.04 4.19 -5.84
CA GLY A 54 -3.39 2.82 -5.50
C GLY A 54 -4.43 2.19 -6.41
N VAL A 55 -5.38 2.99 -6.89
CA VAL A 55 -6.43 2.56 -7.84
C VAL A 55 -6.06 2.79 -9.30
N SER A 56 -4.93 3.46 -9.59
CA SER A 56 -4.63 3.93 -10.94
C SER A 56 -4.53 2.80 -11.96
N LEU A 57 -3.96 1.65 -11.56
CA LEU A 57 -3.82 0.49 -12.46
C LEU A 57 -5.10 -0.34 -12.58
N HIS A 58 -6.02 -0.22 -11.63
CA HIS A 58 -7.38 -0.72 -11.83
C HIS A 58 -8.05 0.04 -12.97
N GLU A 59 -7.99 1.38 -12.94
CA GLU A 59 -8.63 2.24 -13.93
C GLU A 59 -7.93 2.22 -15.30
N GLN A 60 -6.59 2.16 -15.32
CA GLN A 60 -5.80 2.30 -16.54
C GLN A 60 -5.45 0.97 -17.22
N ALA A 61 -5.29 -0.10 -16.44
CA ALA A 61 -4.81 -1.39 -16.94
C ALA A 61 -5.76 -2.56 -16.67
N GLY A 62 -6.85 -2.33 -15.92
CA GLY A 62 -7.84 -3.36 -15.62
C GLY A 62 -7.38 -4.39 -14.58
N LEU A 63 -6.40 -4.06 -13.73
CA LEU A 63 -6.12 -4.89 -12.56
C LEU A 63 -7.36 -4.96 -11.67
N GLU A 64 -7.68 -6.13 -11.16
CA GLU A 64 -8.89 -6.38 -10.38
C GLU A 64 -8.69 -6.02 -8.90
N CYS A 65 -7.81 -5.05 -8.57
CA CYS A 65 -7.56 -4.57 -7.22
C CYS A 65 -7.02 -3.13 -7.20
N ALA A 66 -7.18 -2.45 -6.06
CA ALA A 66 -6.35 -1.32 -5.68
C ALA A 66 -5.19 -1.82 -4.79
N ARG A 67 -3.97 -1.31 -5.00
CA ARG A 67 -2.78 -1.72 -4.22
C ARG A 67 -2.14 -0.51 -3.52
N ILE A 68 -2.12 -0.52 -2.19
CA ILE A 68 -1.48 0.49 -1.34
C ILE A 68 -0.75 -0.18 -0.16
N PRO A 69 0.32 0.40 0.43
CA PRO A 69 1.10 1.55 -0.02
C PRO A 69 2.00 1.18 -1.22
N PHE A 70 3.20 1.74 -1.35
CA PHE A 70 4.12 1.51 -2.49
C PHE A 70 5.56 1.19 -2.07
N ASP A 71 5.76 0.85 -0.80
CA ASP A 71 7.07 0.57 -0.20
C ASP A 71 6.95 -0.47 0.92
N LEU A 72 8.07 -0.76 1.59
CA LEU A 72 8.19 -1.78 2.64
C LEU A 72 8.81 -1.20 3.92
N THR A 73 8.70 0.12 4.15
CA THR A 73 9.41 0.78 5.27
C THR A 73 8.48 1.34 6.34
N ALA A 74 7.17 1.37 6.12
CA ALA A 74 6.21 1.99 7.05
C ALA A 74 6.19 1.34 8.45
N GLU A 75 6.27 0.01 8.54
CA GLU A 75 6.33 -0.71 9.81
C GLU A 75 7.64 -0.43 10.54
N ALA A 76 8.77 -0.48 9.83
CA ALA A 76 10.07 -0.17 10.42
C ALA A 76 10.17 1.31 10.87
N GLU A 77 9.56 2.23 10.13
CA GLU A 77 9.38 3.63 10.53
C GLU A 77 8.60 3.75 11.83
N ALA A 78 7.50 3.00 11.96
CA ALA A 78 6.70 2.97 13.18
C ALA A 78 7.44 2.39 14.39
N PHE A 79 8.43 1.50 14.16
CA PHE A 79 9.36 1.05 15.20
C PHE A 79 10.45 2.08 15.54
N GLY A 80 10.61 3.14 14.75
CA GLY A 80 11.57 4.22 15.00
C GLY A 80 12.76 4.29 14.03
N CYS A 81 12.78 3.48 12.97
CA CYS A 81 13.79 3.62 11.92
C CYS A 81 13.58 4.91 11.12
N GLU A 82 14.66 5.64 10.86
CA GLU A 82 14.65 6.76 9.90
C GLU A 82 14.45 6.24 8.47
N VAL A 83 13.50 6.84 7.75
CA VAL A 83 13.19 6.54 6.34
C VAL A 83 13.59 7.72 5.46
N ASP A 84 14.26 7.42 4.37
CA ASP A 84 14.32 8.33 3.23
C ASP A 84 13.23 7.94 2.25
N LEU A 85 12.35 8.88 1.93
CA LEU A 85 11.19 8.65 1.07
C LEU A 85 11.54 8.57 -0.41
N GLY A 86 12.80 8.85 -0.78
CA GLY A 86 13.24 8.83 -2.17
C GLY A 86 12.67 9.98 -2.98
N ASP A 87 12.48 9.71 -4.27
CA ASP A 87 12.06 10.65 -5.29
C ASP A 87 11.28 9.94 -6.39
N MET A 88 11.14 10.54 -7.58
CA MET A 88 10.43 9.93 -8.70
C MET A 88 11.09 8.64 -9.21
N GLU A 89 12.40 8.44 -8.97
CA GLU A 89 13.16 7.29 -9.48
C GLU A 89 13.42 6.23 -8.39
N SER A 90 13.06 6.50 -7.13
CA SER A 90 13.42 5.66 -6.00
C SER A 90 12.31 5.56 -4.95
N THR A 91 12.06 4.33 -4.49
CA THR A 91 11.11 4.06 -3.41
C THR A 91 11.73 4.38 -2.04
N PRO A 92 10.89 4.53 -0.99
CA PRO A 92 11.34 4.66 0.37
C PRO A 92 12.33 3.57 0.81
N THR A 93 13.40 3.98 1.51
CA THR A 93 14.45 3.09 2.03
C THR A 93 14.81 3.44 3.47
N LEU A 94 15.26 2.44 4.23
CA LEU A 94 15.76 2.66 5.59
C LEU A 94 17.13 3.35 5.56
N ARG A 95 17.30 4.39 6.37
CA ARG A 95 18.58 5.09 6.60
C ARG A 95 19.29 4.60 7.85
N THR A 96 18.58 3.90 8.73
CA THR A 96 19.09 3.37 9.99
C THR A 96 18.82 1.87 10.09
N HIS A 97 19.54 1.21 10.99
CA HIS A 97 19.26 -0.16 11.38
C HIS A 97 18.09 -0.21 12.36
N ALA A 98 17.68 -1.41 12.75
CA ALA A 98 16.70 -1.60 13.81
C ALA A 98 17.11 -0.80 15.07
N PRO A 99 16.15 -0.22 15.81
CA PRO A 99 16.42 0.57 17.02
C PRO A 99 16.71 -0.32 18.25
N PHE A 100 17.10 -1.58 18.02
CA PHE A 100 17.42 -2.60 19.01
C PHE A 100 18.55 -3.49 18.46
N ASP A 101 19.33 -4.11 19.35
CA ASP A 101 20.49 -4.93 18.99
C ASP A 101 20.11 -6.40 18.71
N ASP A 102 19.19 -6.95 19.51
CA ASP A 102 18.70 -8.33 19.41
C ASP A 102 17.16 -8.39 19.37
N VAL A 103 16.59 -9.46 18.80
CA VAL A 103 15.13 -9.61 18.64
C VAL A 103 14.41 -9.69 20.00
N GLU A 104 15.09 -10.19 21.02
CA GLU A 104 14.59 -10.25 22.40
C GLU A 104 14.38 -8.85 23.02
N ASP A 105 15.06 -7.83 22.51
CA ASP A 105 14.94 -6.44 22.97
C ASP A 105 13.85 -5.65 22.22
N LEU A 106 13.17 -6.28 21.25
CA LEU A 106 12.08 -5.65 20.52
C LEU A 106 10.89 -5.42 21.46
N GLU A 107 10.56 -4.15 21.66
CA GLU A 107 9.33 -3.71 22.31
C GLU A 107 8.42 -3.02 21.27
N VAL A 108 7.17 -3.47 21.18
CA VAL A 108 6.18 -2.82 20.31
C VAL A 108 5.69 -1.55 21.00
N PRO A 109 5.80 -0.35 20.38
CA PRO A 109 5.29 0.89 20.96
C PRO A 109 3.79 0.78 21.25
N ASP A 110 3.33 1.31 22.40
CA ASP A 110 1.90 1.31 22.76
C ASP A 110 1.03 2.04 21.72
N ASP A 111 1.60 3.02 21.05
CA ASP A 111 0.98 3.85 20.01
C ASP A 111 1.47 3.47 18.60
N TYR A 112 1.97 2.25 18.39
CA TYR A 112 2.55 1.77 17.13
C TYR A 112 1.73 2.16 15.89
N ALA A 113 0.41 1.94 15.92
CA ALA A 113 -0.47 2.24 14.78
C ALA A 113 -0.62 3.75 14.48
N GLU A 114 -0.22 4.60 15.42
CA GLU A 114 -0.24 6.06 15.33
C GLU A 114 1.11 6.64 14.88
N GLN A 115 2.15 5.80 14.73
CA GLN A 115 3.50 6.22 14.37
C GLN A 115 3.74 6.32 12.87
N GLY A 116 4.67 7.21 12.50
CA GLY A 116 5.17 7.34 11.12
C GLY A 116 4.04 7.53 10.11
N ARG A 117 4.10 6.78 9.02
CA ARG A 117 3.10 6.83 7.94
C ARG A 117 1.94 5.84 8.11
N LEU A 118 1.89 5.04 9.17
CA LEU A 118 0.80 4.08 9.39
C LEU A 118 -0.59 4.75 9.43
N PRO A 119 -0.81 5.89 10.09
CA PRO A 119 -2.11 6.58 10.05
C PRO A 119 -2.54 7.00 8.65
N ILE A 120 -1.60 7.38 7.78
CA ILE A 120 -1.87 7.76 6.40
C ILE A 120 -2.32 6.53 5.61
N ILE A 121 -1.64 5.40 5.78
CA ILE A 121 -1.97 4.14 5.12
C ILE A 121 -3.36 3.65 5.56
N VAL A 122 -3.66 3.69 6.86
CA VAL A 122 -4.99 3.30 7.38
C VAL A 122 -6.09 4.20 6.80
N GLN A 123 -5.90 5.53 6.81
CA GLN A 123 -6.84 6.47 6.22
C GLN A 123 -7.02 6.24 4.71
N ALA A 124 -5.95 5.91 3.99
CA ALA A 124 -6.03 5.58 2.57
C ALA A 124 -6.82 4.28 2.33
N ILE A 125 -6.64 3.26 3.16
CA ILE A 125 -7.44 2.02 3.09
C ILE A 125 -8.93 2.30 3.29
N GLU A 126 -9.28 3.09 4.32
CA GLU A 126 -10.66 3.47 4.59
C GLU A 126 -11.25 4.25 3.42
N LYS A 127 -10.54 5.27 2.94
CA LYS A 127 -10.97 6.10 1.82
C LYS A 127 -11.12 5.30 0.53
N THR A 128 -10.19 4.40 0.21
CA THR A 128 -10.32 3.54 -0.98
C THR A 128 -11.56 2.65 -0.88
N LYS A 129 -11.87 2.08 0.30
CA LYS A 129 -13.08 1.28 0.49
C LYS A 129 -14.37 2.08 0.34
N GLU A 130 -14.36 3.36 0.75
CA GLU A 130 -15.50 4.26 0.60
C GLU A 130 -15.73 4.68 -0.85
N GLU A 131 -14.66 5.02 -1.57
CA GLU A 131 -14.74 5.52 -2.95
C GLU A 131 -14.87 4.39 -3.99
N TYR A 132 -14.31 3.21 -3.70
CA TYR A 132 -14.27 2.05 -4.60
C TYR A 132 -14.79 0.77 -3.89
N PRO A 133 -16.08 0.73 -3.49
CA PRO A 133 -16.61 -0.36 -2.66
C PRO A 133 -16.60 -1.74 -3.31
N ASP A 134 -16.55 -1.80 -4.65
CA ASP A 134 -16.55 -3.04 -5.44
C ASP A 134 -15.13 -3.52 -5.82
N VAL A 135 -14.08 -2.80 -5.41
CA VAL A 135 -12.69 -3.11 -5.73
C VAL A 135 -11.96 -3.63 -4.48
N PRO A 136 -11.33 -4.81 -4.51
CA PRO A 136 -10.57 -5.28 -3.36
C PRO A 136 -9.33 -4.40 -3.15
N VAL A 137 -9.11 -4.01 -1.90
CA VAL A 137 -7.91 -3.29 -1.47
C VAL A 137 -6.89 -4.31 -0.99
N VAL A 138 -5.77 -4.42 -1.71
CA VAL A 138 -4.64 -5.28 -1.37
C VAL A 138 -3.58 -4.43 -0.68
N VAL A 139 -3.25 -4.81 0.55
CA VAL A 139 -2.32 -4.07 1.43
C VAL A 139 -1.14 -4.95 1.78
N GLY A 140 0.08 -4.37 1.73
CA GLY A 140 1.29 -5.00 2.24
C GLY A 140 2.55 -4.25 1.88
#